data_AF-A0A1A2X487-F1
#
_entry.id   AF-A0A1A2X487-F1
#
_cell.length_a   1.000
_cell.length_b   1.000
_cell.length_c   1.000
_cell.angle_alpha   90.00
_cell.angle_beta   90.00
_cell.angle_gamma   90.00
#
_symmetry.space_group_name_H-M   'P 1'
#
loop_
_entity.id
_entity.type
_entity.pdbx_description
1 polymer ?
#
loop_
_entity_poly.entity_id
_entity_poly.type
_entity_poly.pdbx_seq_one_letter_code
_entity_poly.pdbx_strand_id
1 'polypeptide(L)'
;MFAAFGFETLGVVVGDMYFVDPRPLAGQETPERGVRLELRLVDRGEPQGSIYAGVPIAFTRPVWRVDLFGSTESPPGTLDRAHHHPRFDGWEPGRRNFVPELTADPVSWLAGQLADPAAVLERAGVDVSEVSEADLAGLAATAPEIVAAVKRMLDGVRDGELAPAPAEPVAAARTGWL
;
A
#
# COMPACT_ATOMS: atom_id res chain seq x y z
N MET A 1 1.89 -9.44 -8.51
CA MET A 1 0.54 -9.65 -7.94
C MET A 1 -0.10 -8.31 -7.60
N PHE A 2 -1.42 -8.21 -7.70
CA PHE A 2 -2.20 -7.04 -7.32
C PHE A 2 -3.53 -7.47 -6.71
N ALA A 3 -3.96 -6.78 -5.66
CA ALA A 3 -5.27 -6.93 -5.05
C ALA A 3 -5.86 -5.54 -4.76
N ALA A 4 -7.17 -5.44 -4.90
CA ALA A 4 -7.91 -4.22 -4.58
C ALA A 4 -9.18 -4.57 -3.78
N PHE A 5 -9.48 -3.75 -2.78
CA PHE A 5 -10.66 -3.83 -1.95
C PHE A 5 -11.36 -2.47 -2.08
N GLY A 6 -12.54 -2.46 -2.71
CA GLY A 6 -13.31 -1.24 -2.94
C GLY A 6 -14.51 -1.16 -2.01
N PHE A 7 -14.75 0.03 -1.50
CA PHE A 7 -15.96 0.42 -0.80
C PHE A 7 -16.71 1.44 -1.68
N GLU A 8 -17.53 2.33 -1.10
CA GLU A 8 -18.29 3.32 -1.86
C GLU A 8 -17.39 4.45 -2.39
N THR A 9 -16.66 5.12 -1.49
CA THR A 9 -15.76 6.25 -1.80
C THR A 9 -14.31 5.98 -1.41
N LEU A 10 -14.06 4.87 -0.70
CA LEU A 10 -12.75 4.48 -0.21
C LEU A 10 -12.29 3.17 -0.84
N GLY A 11 -10.97 2.98 -0.93
CA GLY A 11 -10.42 1.76 -1.48
C GLY A 11 -8.99 1.50 -1.03
N VAL A 12 -8.63 0.22 -0.93
CA VAL A 12 -7.29 -0.23 -0.61
C VAL A 12 -6.73 -0.99 -1.80
N VAL A 13 -5.54 -0.58 -2.26
CA VAL A 13 -4.78 -1.32 -3.28
C VAL A 13 -3.51 -1.90 -2.66
N VAL A 14 -3.17 -3.13 -3.04
CA VAL A 14 -2.02 -3.88 -2.51
C VAL A 14 -1.26 -4.51 -3.67
N GLY A 15 0.07 -4.44 -3.65
CA GLY A 15 0.91 -5.09 -4.64
C GLY A 15 2.30 -5.40 -4.10
N ASP A 16 2.89 -6.49 -4.56
CA ASP A 16 4.32 -6.74 -4.40
C ASP A 16 5.13 -5.75 -5.24
N MET A 17 6.32 -5.42 -4.74
CA MET A 17 7.16 -4.42 -5.36
C MET A 17 8.64 -4.74 -5.17
N TYR A 18 9.42 -4.50 -6.22
CA TYR A 18 10.88 -4.35 -6.16
C TYR A 18 11.24 -2.91 -6.47
N PHE A 19 12.13 -2.33 -5.67
CA PHE A 19 12.45 -0.91 -5.71
C PHE A 19 13.96 -0.67 -5.64
N VAL A 20 14.47 0.20 -6.51
CA VAL A 20 15.83 0.74 -6.46
C VAL A 20 15.71 2.25 -6.40
N ASP A 21 16.09 2.83 -5.27
CA ASP A 21 16.15 4.27 -5.09
C ASP A 21 17.42 4.82 -5.78
N PRO A 22 17.31 5.71 -6.77
CA PRO A 22 18.49 6.34 -7.37
C PRO A 22 19.19 7.33 -6.43
N ARG A 23 18.55 7.74 -5.32
CA ARG A 23 19.08 8.68 -4.33
C ARG A 23 18.79 8.18 -2.91
N PRO A 24 19.35 7.03 -2.52
CA PRO A 24 19.03 6.41 -1.25
C PRO A 24 19.46 7.29 -0.09
N LEU A 25 18.71 7.19 1.02
CA LEU A 25 19.16 7.70 2.30
C LEU A 25 20.33 6.85 2.81
N ALA A 26 21.19 7.44 3.65
CA ALA A 26 22.27 6.71 4.30
C ALA A 26 21.74 5.45 5.00
N GLY A 27 22.35 4.32 4.68
CA GLY A 27 21.96 3.02 5.17
C GLY A 27 20.78 2.39 4.43
N GLN A 28 20.29 2.92 3.30
CA GLN A 28 19.21 2.37 2.45
C GLN A 28 19.66 2.19 0.98
N GLU A 29 20.96 1.98 0.76
CA GLU A 29 21.58 1.93 -0.58
C GLU A 29 21.25 0.64 -1.35
N THR A 30 20.89 -0.40 -0.62
CA THR A 30 20.50 -1.69 -1.20
C THR A 30 19.10 -1.59 -1.82
N PRO A 31 18.83 -2.29 -2.93
CA PRO A 31 17.47 -2.48 -3.40
C PRO A 31 16.55 -2.99 -2.28
N GLU A 32 15.27 -2.66 -2.42
CA GLU A 32 14.22 -3.04 -1.48
C GLU A 32 13.21 -3.94 -2.19
N ARG A 33 12.64 -4.91 -1.47
CA ARG A 33 11.50 -5.71 -1.96
C ARG A 33 10.49 -5.97 -0.85
N GLY A 34 9.24 -6.15 -1.23
CA GLY A 34 8.17 -6.52 -0.30
C GLY A 34 6.80 -6.13 -0.83
N VAL A 35 5.92 -5.64 0.04
CA VAL A 35 4.52 -5.33 -0.31
C VAL A 35 4.18 -3.87 0.01
N ARG A 36 3.58 -3.20 -0.97
CA ARG A 36 3.02 -1.85 -0.84
C ARG A 36 1.51 -1.95 -0.69
N LEU A 37 0.98 -1.16 0.23
CA LEU A 37 -0.45 -0.91 0.40
C LEU A 37 -0.71 0.58 0.30
N GLU A 38 -1.75 0.98 -0.43
CA GLU A 38 -2.25 2.36 -0.44
C GLU A 38 -3.72 2.41 -0.12
N LEU A 39 -4.11 3.35 0.74
CA LEU A 39 -5.48 3.80 0.90
C LEU A 39 -5.71 4.96 -0.07
N ARG A 40 -6.80 4.87 -0.82
CA ARG A 40 -7.15 5.71 -1.95
C ARG A 40 -8.62 6.09 -1.88
N LEU A 41 -8.97 7.26 -2.41
CA LEU A 41 -10.37 7.51 -2.73
C LEU A 41 -10.75 6.83 -4.03
N VAL A 42 -12.04 6.54 -4.18
CA VAL A 42 -12.59 5.80 -5.30
C VAL A 42 -13.62 6.65 -6.01
N ASP A 43 -13.41 6.82 -7.32
CA ASP A 43 -14.38 7.45 -8.20
C ASP A 43 -15.18 6.37 -8.92
N ARG A 44 -16.50 6.43 -8.79
CA ARG A 44 -17.44 5.66 -9.61
C ARG A 44 -17.88 6.52 -10.78
N GLY A 45 -17.54 6.10 -12.00
CA GLY A 45 -17.94 6.80 -13.22
C GLY A 45 -19.40 6.58 -13.61
N GLU A 46 -19.80 7.18 -14.72
CA GLU A 46 -21.09 6.91 -15.35
C GLU A 46 -21.07 5.57 -16.12
N PRO A 47 -22.18 4.81 -16.15
CA PRO A 47 -22.31 3.62 -17.00
C PRO A 47 -21.97 3.91 -18.46
N GLN A 48 -21.18 3.05 -19.09
CA GLN A 48 -20.72 3.26 -20.47
C GLN A 48 -21.62 2.54 -21.47
N GLY A 49 -22.85 3.02 -21.64
CA GLY A 49 -23.78 2.56 -22.68
C GLY A 49 -25.14 2.13 -22.15
N SER A 50 -25.55 0.88 -22.48
CA SER A 50 -26.88 0.37 -22.12
C SER A 50 -27.01 0.08 -20.62
N ILE A 51 -28.22 -0.29 -20.18
CA ILE A 51 -28.49 -0.69 -18.80
C ILE A 51 -27.67 -1.92 -18.32
N TYR A 52 -27.06 -2.68 -19.23
CA TYR A 52 -26.21 -3.83 -18.93
C TYR A 52 -24.71 -3.48 -18.95
N ALA A 53 -24.37 -2.23 -19.25
CA ALA A 53 -22.98 -1.79 -19.31
C ALA A 53 -22.35 -1.78 -17.92
N GLY A 54 -21.06 -2.14 -17.87
CA GLY A 54 -20.26 -1.98 -16.67
C GLY A 54 -20.09 -0.50 -16.33
N VAL A 55 -19.79 -0.25 -15.05
CA VAL A 55 -19.47 1.08 -14.54
C VAL A 55 -17.96 1.16 -14.30
N PRO A 56 -17.26 2.17 -14.85
CA PRO A 56 -15.86 2.40 -14.54
C PRO A 56 -15.68 2.70 -13.04
N ILE A 57 -14.69 2.06 -12.41
CA ILE A 57 -14.31 2.30 -11.02
C ILE A 57 -12.82 2.61 -11.02
N ALA A 58 -12.44 3.76 -10.45
CA ALA A 58 -11.07 4.22 -10.42
C ALA A 58 -10.61 4.43 -8.98
N PHE A 59 -9.51 3.79 -8.58
CA PHE A 59 -8.83 4.06 -7.30
C PHE A 59 -7.90 5.26 -7.49
N THR A 60 -8.45 6.45 -7.26
CA THR A 60 -7.81 7.75 -7.44
C THR A 60 -7.22 8.26 -6.12
N ARG A 61 -6.77 9.52 -6.09
CA ARG A 61 -6.20 10.25 -4.92
C ARG A 61 -5.68 9.35 -3.77
N PRO A 62 -4.40 8.95 -3.77
CA PRO A 62 -3.80 8.28 -2.62
C PRO A 62 -3.73 9.22 -1.43
N VAL A 63 -4.08 8.70 -0.25
CA VAL A 63 -4.12 9.48 1.00
C VAL A 63 -3.17 8.92 2.05
N TRP A 64 -2.89 7.62 1.99
CA TRP A 64 -1.96 6.95 2.90
C TRP A 64 -1.30 5.77 2.19
N ARG A 65 -0.02 5.55 2.47
CA ARG A 65 0.75 4.41 1.94
C ARG A 65 1.56 3.74 3.02
N VAL A 66 1.63 2.42 2.96
CA VAL A 66 2.51 1.58 3.77
C VAL A 66 3.38 0.77 2.84
N ASP A 67 4.68 0.81 3.09
CA ASP A 67 5.69 0.06 2.38
C ASP A 67 6.29 -0.96 3.36
N LEU A 68 5.85 -2.21 3.27
CA LEU A 68 6.36 -3.32 4.07
C LEU A 68 7.51 -3.98 3.30
N PHE A 69 8.66 -3.32 3.31
CA PHE A 69 9.84 -3.74 2.55
C PHE A 69 10.97 -4.21 3.45
N GLY A 70 11.85 -5.02 2.86
CA GLY A 70 13.17 -5.33 3.39
C GLY A 70 14.25 -5.10 2.35
N SER A 71 15.49 -4.96 2.83
CA SER A 71 16.67 -4.99 1.97
C SER A 71 16.77 -6.32 1.22
N THR A 72 17.19 -6.29 -0.03
CA THR A 72 17.52 -7.50 -0.78
C THR A 72 18.76 -8.24 -0.28
N GLU A 73 19.56 -7.63 0.59
CA GLU A 73 20.73 -8.25 1.22
C GLU A 73 20.42 -8.84 2.61
N SER A 74 19.27 -8.51 3.18
CA SER A 74 18.78 -9.11 4.42
C SER A 74 18.19 -10.50 4.19
N PRO A 75 18.10 -11.37 5.22
CA PRO A 75 17.44 -12.66 5.09
C PRO A 75 16.02 -12.51 4.51
N PRO A 76 15.59 -13.38 3.57
CA PRO A 76 14.25 -13.29 2.98
C PRO A 76 13.14 -13.22 4.04
N GLY A 77 12.18 -12.32 3.82
CA GLY A 77 11.08 -12.06 4.76
C GLY A 77 11.41 -11.07 5.88
N THR A 78 12.65 -10.59 5.97
CA THR A 78 13.00 -9.44 6.83
C THR A 78 12.31 -8.19 6.28
N LEU A 79 11.73 -7.37 7.16
CA LEU A 79 11.03 -6.13 6.81
C LEU A 79 11.69 -4.89 7.45
N ASP A 80 13.02 -4.85 7.39
CA ASP A 80 13.88 -3.82 8.00
C ASP A 80 13.82 -2.45 7.31
N ARG A 81 13.02 -2.31 6.25
CA ARG A 81 12.71 -1.06 5.55
C ARG A 81 11.26 -0.65 5.69
N ALA A 82 10.50 -1.30 6.58
CA ALA A 82 9.10 -0.99 6.78
C ALA A 82 8.90 0.48 7.19
N HIS A 83 8.08 1.19 6.43
CA HIS A 83 7.75 2.60 6.67
C HIS A 83 6.36 2.93 6.13
N HIS A 84 5.86 4.11 6.46
CA HIS A 84 4.62 4.61 5.87
C HIS A 84 4.76 6.07 5.43
N HIS A 85 3.84 6.48 4.57
CA HIS A 85 3.66 7.85 4.11
C HIS A 85 2.30 8.33 4.60
N PRO A 86 2.26 9.13 5.68
CA PRO A 86 1.00 9.57 6.29
C PRO A 86 0.24 10.58 5.44
N ARG A 87 0.89 11.21 4.45
CA ARG A 87 0.32 12.28 3.62
C ARG A 87 0.87 12.22 2.20
N PHE A 88 0.09 12.76 1.28
CA PHE A 88 0.41 12.87 -0.15
C PHE A 88 0.24 14.31 -0.63
N ASP A 89 1.00 14.68 -1.66
CA ASP A 89 0.77 15.85 -2.51
C ASP A 89 0.38 15.35 -3.91
N GLY A 90 -0.92 15.36 -4.20
CA GLY A 90 -1.47 14.71 -5.39
C GLY A 90 -1.16 13.20 -5.39
N TRP A 91 -0.30 12.76 -6.31
CA TRP A 91 0.14 11.37 -6.43
C TRP A 91 1.49 11.10 -5.76
N GLU A 92 2.17 12.15 -5.30
CA GLU A 92 3.50 12.03 -4.72
C GLU A 92 3.40 11.78 -3.21
N PRO A 93 4.03 10.71 -2.69
CA PRO A 93 4.06 10.46 -1.26
C PRO A 93 4.93 11.51 -0.55
N GLY A 94 4.58 11.85 0.68
CA GLY A 94 5.45 12.61 1.57
C GLY A 94 6.74 11.85 1.95
N ARG A 95 7.47 12.35 2.95
CA ARG A 95 8.69 11.68 3.44
C ARG A 95 8.39 10.29 4.02
N ARG A 96 9.38 9.40 3.99
CA ARG A 96 9.33 8.09 4.68
C ARG A 96 9.20 8.33 6.18
N ASN A 97 8.22 7.71 6.83
CA ASN A 97 8.07 7.73 8.28
C ASN A 97 8.33 6.34 8.84
N PHE A 98 9.39 6.24 9.63
CA PHE A 98 9.77 5.04 10.39
C PHE A 98 9.28 5.24 11.82
N VAL A 99 8.34 4.40 12.25
CA VAL A 99 7.83 4.42 13.63
C VAL A 99 8.23 3.11 14.33
N PRO A 100 8.64 3.16 15.61
CA PRO A 100 9.19 1.99 16.31
C PRO A 100 8.26 0.77 16.26
N GLU A 101 6.95 0.98 16.35
CA GLU A 101 5.93 -0.07 16.35
C GLU A 101 5.84 -0.77 15.00
N LEU A 102 5.95 -0.01 13.90
CA LEU A 102 5.97 -0.56 12.55
C LEU A 102 7.25 -1.34 12.29
N THR A 103 8.39 -0.90 12.81
CA THR A 103 9.65 -1.65 12.70
C THR A 103 9.61 -2.94 13.53
N ALA A 104 8.96 -2.92 14.70
CA ALA A 104 8.92 -4.06 15.61
C ALA A 104 7.99 -5.18 15.11
N ASP A 105 6.80 -4.84 14.63
CA ASP A 105 5.84 -5.80 14.06
C ASP A 105 5.03 -5.14 12.93
N PRO A 106 5.57 -5.15 11.69
CA PRO A 106 4.99 -4.40 10.58
C PRO A 106 3.56 -4.84 10.22
N VAL A 107 3.26 -6.13 10.35
CA VAL A 107 1.97 -6.69 9.93
C VAL A 107 0.91 -6.46 11.00
N SER A 108 1.25 -6.62 12.28
CA SER A 108 0.32 -6.27 13.37
C SER A 108 0.07 -4.77 13.44
N TRP A 109 1.09 -3.94 13.18
CA TRP A 109 0.94 -2.50 13.08
C TRP A 109 -0.04 -2.12 11.96
N LEU A 110 0.10 -2.70 10.76
CA LEU A 110 -0.81 -2.46 9.66
C LEU A 110 -2.26 -2.85 10.02
N ALA A 111 -2.44 -4.00 10.66
CA ALA A 111 -3.76 -4.43 11.12
C ALA A 111 -4.40 -3.42 12.09
N GLY A 112 -3.61 -2.88 13.03
CA GLY A 112 -4.06 -1.84 13.95
C GLY A 112 -4.47 -0.54 13.25
N GLN A 113 -3.74 -0.12 12.20
CA GLN A 113 -4.11 1.06 11.42
C GLN A 113 -5.40 0.86 10.62
N LEU A 114 -5.58 -0.32 10.01
CA LEU A 114 -6.78 -0.62 9.23
C LEU A 114 -8.04 -0.80 10.09
N ALA A 115 -7.87 -1.15 11.37
CA ALA A 115 -8.98 -1.24 12.33
C ALA A 115 -9.52 0.14 12.77
N ASP A 116 -8.76 1.22 12.55
CA ASP A 116 -9.19 2.60 12.82
C ASP A 116 -8.92 3.50 11.59
N PRO A 117 -9.72 3.36 10.52
CA PRO A 117 -9.51 4.12 9.30
C PRO A 117 -9.78 5.63 9.48
N ALA A 118 -10.60 6.02 10.46
CA ALA A 118 -10.85 7.42 10.76
C ALA A 118 -9.57 8.13 11.23
N ALA A 119 -8.82 7.51 12.14
CA ALA A 119 -7.53 8.05 12.59
C ALA A 119 -6.49 8.12 11.46
N VAL A 120 -6.53 7.18 10.51
CA VAL A 120 -5.66 7.22 9.31
C VAL A 120 -5.99 8.42 8.44
N LEU A 121 -7.28 8.66 8.16
CA LEU A 121 -7.74 9.77 7.32
C LEU A 121 -7.49 11.14 7.97
N GLU A 122 -7.74 11.26 9.27
CA GLU A 122 -7.46 12.48 10.04
C GLU A 122 -5.96 12.84 9.93
N ARG A 123 -5.07 11.85 10.13
CA ARG A 123 -3.62 12.05 9.99
C ARG A 123 -3.21 12.45 8.56
N ALA A 124 -3.91 11.91 7.56
CA ALA A 124 -3.74 12.25 6.16
C ALA A 124 -4.26 13.65 5.80
N GLY A 125 -5.03 14.28 6.70
CA GLY A 125 -5.65 15.58 6.45
C GLY A 125 -6.83 15.50 5.48
N VAL A 126 -7.45 14.33 5.36
CA VAL A 126 -8.69 14.14 4.61
C VAL A 126 -9.86 14.48 5.54
N ASP A 127 -10.81 15.27 5.05
CA ASP A 127 -12.01 15.57 5.83
C ASP A 127 -12.86 14.29 5.91
N VAL A 128 -13.16 13.83 7.12
CA VAL A 128 -13.93 12.59 7.31
C VAL A 128 -15.33 12.66 6.68
N SER A 129 -15.86 13.86 6.45
CA SER A 129 -17.13 14.05 5.73
C SER A 129 -17.06 13.69 4.24
N GLU A 130 -15.86 13.55 3.68
CA GLU A 130 -15.64 13.06 2.31
C GLU A 130 -15.87 11.53 2.19
N VAL A 131 -15.94 10.82 3.32
CA VAL A 131 -16.05 9.36 3.40
C VAL A 131 -17.27 8.98 4.25
N SER A 132 -18.05 8.00 3.78
CA SER A 132 -19.24 7.58 4.52
C SER A 132 -18.88 6.78 5.79
N GLU A 133 -19.74 6.80 6.81
CA GLU A 133 -19.59 5.92 7.98
C GLU A 133 -19.57 4.43 7.57
N ALA A 134 -20.28 4.08 6.49
CA ALA A 134 -20.31 2.73 5.94
C ALA A 134 -18.96 2.31 5.35
N ASP A 135 -18.22 3.24 4.71
CA ASP A 135 -16.87 2.97 4.21
C ASP A 135 -15.88 2.73 5.35
N LEU A 136 -15.96 3.54 6.41
CA LEU A 136 -15.11 3.38 7.59
C LEU A 136 -15.37 2.03 8.28
N ALA A 137 -16.65 1.71 8.52
CA ALA A 137 -17.04 0.45 9.12
C ALA A 137 -16.69 -0.75 8.23
N GLY A 138 -16.90 -0.62 6.92
CA GLY A 138 -16.57 -1.64 5.92
C GLY A 138 -15.07 -1.91 5.88
N LEU A 139 -14.23 -0.88 5.83
CA LEU A 139 -12.78 -1.02 5.84
C LEU A 139 -12.29 -1.69 7.13
N ALA A 140 -12.79 -1.25 8.29
CA ALA A 140 -12.42 -1.85 9.56
C ALA A 140 -12.83 -3.34 9.65
N ALA A 141 -14.02 -3.68 9.14
CA ALA A 141 -14.51 -5.06 9.09
C ALA A 141 -13.70 -5.95 8.13
N THR A 142 -13.28 -5.40 6.99
CA THR A 142 -12.50 -6.10 5.94
C THR A 142 -10.98 -6.10 6.21
N ALA A 143 -10.51 -5.37 7.23
CA ALA A 143 -9.10 -5.32 7.61
C ALA A 143 -8.43 -6.70 7.75
N PRO A 144 -9.05 -7.74 8.36
CA PRO A 144 -8.45 -9.07 8.43
C PRO A 144 -8.19 -9.70 7.05
N GLU A 145 -9.08 -9.49 6.08
CA GLU A 145 -8.91 -10.01 4.72
C GLU A 145 -7.80 -9.27 3.95
N ILE A 146 -7.72 -7.95 4.10
CA ILE A 146 -6.64 -7.13 3.53
C ILE A 146 -5.28 -7.59 4.09
N VAL A 147 -5.18 -7.74 5.42
CA VAL A 147 -3.97 -8.22 6.08
C VAL A 147 -3.61 -9.64 5.62
N ALA A 148 -4.60 -10.52 5.43
CA ALA A 148 -4.35 -11.86 4.90
C ALA A 148 -3.83 -11.82 3.46
N ALA A 149 -4.32 -10.90 2.61
CA ALA A 149 -3.78 -10.70 1.26
C ALA A 149 -2.33 -10.19 1.29
N VAL A 150 -2.04 -9.21 2.16
CA VAL A 150 -0.68 -8.71 2.38
C VAL A 150 0.26 -9.84 2.83
N LYS A 151 -0.14 -10.66 3.81
CA LYS A 151 0.65 -11.80 4.30
C LYS A 151 0.97 -12.79 3.17
N ARG A 152 -0.03 -13.17 2.36
CA ARG A 152 0.19 -14.06 1.21
C ARG A 152 1.17 -13.49 0.19
N MET A 153 1.09 -12.18 -0.08
CA MET A 153 2.05 -11.53 -0.98
C MET A 153 3.46 -11.49 -0.36
N LEU A 154 3.58 -11.19 0.93
CA LEU A 154 4.85 -11.23 1.65
C LEU A 154 5.48 -12.63 1.65
N ASP A 155 4.68 -13.68 1.83
CA ASP A 155 5.12 -15.07 1.70
C ASP A 155 5.68 -15.33 0.29
N GLY A 156 4.97 -14.92 -0.77
CA GLY A 156 5.44 -15.05 -2.14
C GLY A 156 6.72 -14.25 -2.44
N VAL A 157 6.89 -13.07 -1.83
CA VAL A 157 8.14 -12.28 -1.95
C VAL A 157 9.29 -12.98 -1.22
N ARG A 158 9.06 -13.51 -0.02
CA ARG A 158 10.05 -14.29 0.74
C ARG A 158 10.50 -15.51 -0.06
N ASP A 159 9.56 -16.20 -0.69
CA ASP A 159 9.82 -17.44 -1.43
C ASP A 159 10.39 -17.17 -2.84
N GLY A 160 10.52 -15.89 -3.23
CA GLY A 160 11.12 -15.46 -4.50
C GLY A 160 10.18 -15.57 -5.71
N GLU A 161 8.89 -15.79 -5.48
CA GLU A 161 7.85 -15.93 -6.51
C GLU A 161 7.28 -14.57 -6.95
N LEU A 162 7.37 -13.57 -6.07
CA LEU A 162 6.87 -12.21 -6.27
C LEU A 162 7.99 -11.16 -6.12
N ALA A 163 7.72 -9.92 -6.54
CA ALA A 163 8.66 -8.81 -6.60
C ALA A 163 9.99 -9.16 -7.32
N PRO A 164 9.95 -9.65 -8.57
CA PRO A 164 11.17 -10.02 -9.28
C PRO A 164 12.05 -8.79 -9.50
N ALA A 165 13.35 -8.99 -9.32
CA ALA A 165 14.34 -8.02 -9.74
C ALA A 165 14.27 -7.80 -11.26
N PRO A 166 14.63 -6.60 -11.76
CA PRO A 166 14.83 -6.39 -13.19
C PRO A 166 15.84 -7.40 -13.77
N ALA A 167 15.67 -7.75 -15.05
CA ALA A 167 16.54 -8.72 -15.73
C ALA A 167 18.00 -8.25 -15.83
N GLU A 168 18.23 -6.94 -15.81
CA GLU A 168 19.55 -6.30 -15.86
C GLU A 168 19.69 -5.31 -14.69
N PRO A 169 20.91 -5.07 -14.17
CA PRO A 169 21.16 -4.03 -13.18
C PRO A 169 20.78 -2.64 -13.72
N VAL A 170 20.02 -1.89 -12.94
CA VAL A 170 19.54 -0.54 -13.30
C VAL A 170 19.79 0.46 -12.18
N ALA A 171 19.99 1.73 -12.54
CA ALA A 171 20.21 2.81 -11.58
C ALA A 171 18.93 3.21 -10.82
N ALA A 172 17.76 2.87 -11.35
CA ALA A 172 16.46 3.07 -10.73
C ALA A 172 15.49 2.00 -11.23
N ALA A 173 14.65 1.49 -10.34
CA ALA A 173 13.61 0.53 -10.69
C ALA A 173 12.42 0.67 -9.75
N ARG A 174 11.24 0.47 -10.34
CA ARG A 174 10.00 0.16 -9.65
C ARG A 174 9.30 -0.92 -10.48
N THR A 175 9.37 -2.16 -10.05
CA THR A 175 8.65 -3.27 -10.68
C THR A 175 7.52 -3.72 -9.77
N GLY A 176 6.35 -3.98 -10.34
CA GLY A 176 5.11 -4.20 -9.60
C GLY A 176 3.98 -3.33 -10.14
N TRP A 177 2.81 -3.45 -9.53
CA TRP A 177 1.63 -2.67 -9.92
C TRP A 177 1.57 -1.26 -9.28
N LEU A 178 2.34 -1.03 -8.22
CA LEU A 178 2.33 0.19 -7.39
C LEU A 178 3.74 0.82 -7.32
#